data_AF-A0A318UEG4-F1
#
_entry.id   AF-A0A318UEG4-F1
#
_cell.length_a   1.000
_cell.length_b   1.000
_cell.length_c   1.000
_cell.angle_alpha   90.00
_cell.angle_beta   90.00
_cell.angle_gamma   90.00
#
_symmetry.space_group_name_H-M   'P 1'
#
loop_
_entity.id
_entity.type
_entity.pdbx_description
1 polymer ?
#
loop_
_entity_poly.entity_id
_entity_poly.type
_entity_poly.pdbx_seq_one_letter_code
_entity_poly.pdbx_strand_id
1 'polypeptide(L)'
;MRIFYLGLLTLFSFKAAVAQDLKDCVSCSAKMIKTEQVKNLSIDELRFLTNDLFARKGYRFKQGEVDSYYAQKEWYKRVKDNNDIVFSDVEKQNIKLFQDRTLYLKGEREKLLAELKVLKQYVLADNQQGLSSRFAYSKTKNDFQFLKKALEKVSIGDINWFKHKAKYEMTIDDGDFVRAYSIDINGSKVVIKFNNQGGSRLDEQNTMYPTDYNNEFAYWWIFEFDGALKYVKFDVAG
;
A
#
# COMPACT_ATOMS: atom_id res chain seq x y z
N MET A 1 -7.00 66.30 -24.10
CA MET A 1 -8.11 65.53 -23.50
C MET A 1 -7.61 64.10 -23.30
N ARG A 2 -7.25 63.72 -22.06
CA ARG A 2 -6.69 62.40 -21.71
C ARG A 2 -7.86 61.45 -21.39
N ILE A 3 -7.95 60.32 -22.08
CA ILE A 3 -8.87 59.23 -21.71
C ILE A 3 -8.02 58.07 -21.21
N PHE A 4 -8.02 57.87 -19.90
CA PHE A 4 -7.47 56.69 -19.25
C PHE A 4 -8.54 55.58 -19.29
N TYR A 5 -8.28 54.49 -20.00
CA TYR A 5 -9.06 53.26 -19.86
C TYR A 5 -8.43 52.41 -18.75
N LEU A 6 -9.08 52.35 -17.59
CA LEU A 6 -8.82 51.32 -16.58
C LEU A 6 -9.44 50.01 -17.08
N GLY A 7 -8.60 49.10 -17.59
CA GLY A 7 -8.99 47.72 -17.84
C GLY A 7 -9.11 46.96 -16.53
N LEU A 8 -10.34 46.66 -16.11
CA LEU A 8 -10.63 45.85 -14.93
C LEU A 8 -10.31 44.38 -15.23
N LEU A 9 -9.11 43.93 -14.86
CA LEU A 9 -8.72 42.51 -14.92
C LEU A 9 -9.42 41.76 -13.78
N THR A 10 -10.57 41.16 -14.05
CA THR A 10 -11.19 40.22 -13.12
C THR A 10 -10.39 38.92 -13.12
N LEU A 11 -9.50 38.77 -12.15
CA LEU A 11 -8.86 37.51 -11.79
C LEU A 11 -9.93 36.52 -11.29
N PHE A 12 -10.47 35.71 -12.19
CA PHE A 12 -11.21 34.50 -11.82
C PHE A 12 -10.22 33.49 -11.25
N SER A 13 -10.00 33.56 -9.93
CA SER A 13 -9.27 32.54 -9.20
C SER A 13 -10.09 31.25 -9.18
N PHE A 14 -9.82 30.35 -10.13
CA PHE A 14 -10.25 28.95 -10.02
C PHE A 14 -9.54 28.34 -8.80
N LYS A 15 -10.19 28.37 -7.64
CA LYS A 15 -9.80 27.50 -6.53
C LYS A 15 -10.10 26.08 -6.98
N ALA A 16 -9.07 25.35 -7.42
CA ALA A 16 -9.14 23.90 -7.44
C ALA A 16 -9.54 23.47 -6.01
N ALA A 17 -10.75 22.95 -5.86
CA ALA A 17 -11.17 22.36 -4.60
C ALA A 17 -10.30 21.13 -4.38
N VAL A 18 -9.18 21.31 -3.69
CA VAL A 18 -8.43 20.22 -3.10
C VAL A 18 -9.41 19.51 -2.17
N ALA A 19 -9.85 18.32 -2.58
CA ALA A 19 -10.66 17.47 -1.73
C ALA A 19 -9.83 17.19 -0.48
N GLN A 20 -10.18 17.84 0.63
CA GLN A 20 -9.52 17.57 1.90
C GLN A 20 -9.90 16.14 2.31
N ASP A 21 -8.89 15.31 2.55
CA ASP A 21 -9.10 13.92 2.94
C ASP A 21 -9.96 13.87 4.22
N LEU A 22 -11.01 13.05 4.17
CA LEU A 22 -11.98 12.89 5.25
C LEU A 22 -11.34 12.11 6.40
N LYS A 23 -11.05 12.80 7.53
CA LYS A 23 -10.33 12.22 8.68
C LYS A 23 -11.24 11.55 9.72
N ASP A 24 -12.49 12.01 9.81
CA ASP A 24 -13.53 11.50 10.70
C ASP A 24 -14.89 11.64 10.04
N CYS A 25 -15.94 11.13 10.69
CA CYS A 25 -17.30 11.22 10.18
C CYS A 25 -18.22 12.15 10.97
N VAL A 26 -17.69 13.22 11.57
CA VAL A 26 -18.50 14.25 12.26
C VAL A 26 -19.61 14.81 11.35
N SER A 27 -19.30 15.03 10.07
CA SER A 27 -20.26 15.56 9.10
C SER A 27 -20.96 14.50 8.23
N CYS A 28 -20.55 13.24 8.31
CA CYS A 28 -21.07 12.17 7.45
C CYS A 28 -22.55 11.85 7.72
N SER A 29 -23.08 12.17 8.90
CA SER A 29 -24.51 11.95 9.19
C SER A 29 -25.42 13.00 8.55
N ALA A 30 -24.89 14.18 8.20
CA ALA A 30 -25.67 15.31 7.68
C ALA A 30 -25.35 15.65 6.22
N LYS A 31 -24.20 15.20 5.70
CA LYS A 31 -23.74 15.53 4.34
C LYS A 31 -23.43 14.27 3.55
N MET A 32 -23.91 14.25 2.31
CA MET A 32 -23.54 13.20 1.37
C MET A 32 -22.05 13.36 1.01
N ILE A 33 -21.29 12.28 1.19
CA ILE A 33 -19.88 12.21 0.84
C ILE A 33 -19.77 11.84 -0.64
N LYS A 34 -18.88 12.52 -1.35
CA LYS A 34 -18.63 12.28 -2.78
C LYS A 34 -17.49 11.30 -2.97
N THR A 35 -17.51 10.56 -4.08
CA THR A 35 -16.44 9.64 -4.49
C THR A 35 -15.06 10.28 -4.46
N GLU A 36 -14.95 11.55 -4.85
CA GLU A 36 -13.69 12.29 -4.90
C GLU A 36 -13.06 12.51 -3.52
N GLN A 37 -13.87 12.55 -2.45
CA GLN A 37 -13.39 12.72 -1.07
C GLN A 37 -12.82 11.43 -0.48
N VAL A 38 -13.13 10.29 -1.08
CA VAL A 38 -12.71 8.97 -0.60
C VAL A 38 -11.77 8.24 -1.56
N LYS A 39 -11.49 8.82 -2.73
CA LYS A 39 -10.70 8.18 -3.78
C LYS A 39 -9.29 7.81 -3.34
N ASN A 40 -8.67 8.64 -2.50
CA ASN A 40 -7.30 8.46 -2.02
C ASN A 40 -7.22 7.76 -0.67
N LEU A 41 -8.35 7.44 -0.03
CA LEU A 41 -8.36 6.79 1.27
C LEU A 41 -7.98 5.31 1.14
N SER A 42 -7.24 4.83 2.13
CA SER A 42 -6.93 3.41 2.28
C SER A 42 -8.13 2.60 2.79
N ILE A 43 -8.08 1.28 2.66
CA ILE A 43 -9.07 0.36 3.25
C ILE A 43 -9.22 0.60 4.76
N ASP A 44 -8.13 0.89 5.47
CA ASP A 44 -8.16 1.12 6.91
C ASP A 44 -8.90 2.41 7.26
N GLU A 45 -8.68 3.48 6.47
CA GLU A 45 -9.38 4.76 6.63
C GLU A 45 -10.87 4.64 6.28
N LEU A 46 -11.22 3.94 5.20
CA LEU A 46 -12.63 3.69 4.84
C LEU A 46 -13.36 2.86 5.90
N ARG A 47 -12.68 1.84 6.44
CA ARG A 47 -13.20 1.03 7.55
C ARG A 47 -13.36 1.87 8.81
N PHE A 48 -12.41 2.77 9.10
CA PHE A 48 -12.52 3.71 10.20
C PHE A 48 -13.74 4.63 10.03
N LEU A 49 -13.93 5.25 8.87
CA LEU A 49 -15.08 6.11 8.60
C LEU A 49 -16.41 5.37 8.70
N THR A 50 -16.44 4.12 8.23
CA THR A 50 -17.61 3.24 8.39
C THR A 50 -17.87 2.99 9.87
N ASN A 51 -16.86 2.59 10.65
CA ASN A 51 -17.01 2.37 12.07
C ASN A 51 -17.40 3.65 12.83
N ASP A 52 -16.92 4.82 12.42
CA ASP A 52 -17.25 6.10 13.07
C ASP A 52 -18.73 6.45 12.88
N LEU A 53 -19.30 6.21 11.68
CA LEU A 53 -20.74 6.33 11.45
C LEU A 53 -21.54 5.38 12.34
N PHE A 54 -21.12 4.13 12.46
CA PHE A 54 -21.78 3.15 13.33
C PHE A 54 -21.68 3.54 14.82
N ALA A 55 -20.51 3.99 15.27
CA ALA A 55 -20.27 4.46 16.62
C ALA A 55 -21.16 5.65 16.98
N ARG A 56 -21.34 6.60 16.05
CA ARG A 56 -22.24 7.76 16.25
C ARG A 56 -23.70 7.38 16.45
N LYS A 57 -24.12 6.21 15.95
CA LYS A 57 -25.43 5.62 16.21
C LYS A 57 -25.48 4.75 17.47
N GLY A 58 -24.37 4.66 18.19
CA GLY A 58 -24.25 3.88 19.41
C GLY A 58 -24.02 2.38 19.16
N TYR A 59 -23.57 1.99 17.97
CA TYR A 59 -23.27 0.59 17.66
C TYR A 59 -22.31 -0.02 18.68
N ARG A 60 -22.74 -1.11 19.31
CA ARG A 60 -21.95 -1.88 20.26
C ARG A 60 -20.98 -2.77 19.50
N PHE A 61 -19.71 -2.38 19.49
CA PHE A 61 -18.63 -3.21 18.96
C PHE A 61 -18.35 -4.41 19.87
N LYS A 62 -17.83 -5.49 19.28
CA LYS A 62 -17.28 -6.61 20.05
C LYS A 62 -16.03 -6.14 20.79
N GLN A 63 -15.80 -6.67 21.99
CA GLN A 63 -14.64 -6.33 22.80
C GLN A 63 -13.34 -6.51 22.00
N GLY A 64 -12.52 -5.47 21.96
CA GLY A 64 -11.30 -5.40 21.15
C GLY A 64 -10.89 -3.94 20.90
N GLU A 65 -9.92 -3.73 20.00
CA GLU A 65 -9.33 -2.41 19.76
C GLU A 65 -10.35 -1.33 19.36
N VAL A 66 -11.31 -1.69 18.50
CA VAL A 66 -12.36 -0.75 18.03
C VAL A 66 -13.29 -0.35 19.18
N ASP A 67 -13.71 -1.31 20.01
CA ASP A 67 -14.57 -1.00 21.17
C ASP A 67 -13.84 -0.14 22.20
N SER A 68 -12.58 -0.48 22.51
CA SER A 68 -11.71 0.31 23.40
C SER A 68 -11.50 1.73 22.88
N TYR A 69 -11.29 1.90 21.57
CA TYR A 69 -11.12 3.21 20.95
C TYR A 69 -12.35 4.10 21.13
N TYR A 70 -13.55 3.59 20.85
CA TYR A 70 -14.78 4.37 20.97
C TYR A 70 -15.25 4.55 22.41
N ALA A 71 -14.99 3.58 23.30
CA ALA A 71 -15.34 3.68 24.73
C ALA A 71 -14.71 4.91 25.42
N GLN A 72 -13.58 5.40 24.92
CA GLN A 72 -12.90 6.58 25.42
C GLN A 72 -13.49 7.91 24.90
N LYS A 73 -14.46 7.87 23.98
CA LYS A 73 -15.07 9.07 23.39
C LYS A 73 -16.31 9.48 24.19
N GLU A 74 -16.31 10.70 24.70
CA GLU A 74 -17.43 11.23 25.51
C GLU A 74 -18.79 11.20 24.79
N TRP A 75 -18.78 11.33 23.46
CA TRP A 75 -19.98 11.33 22.63
C TRP A 75 -20.51 9.91 22.33
N TYR A 76 -19.73 8.86 22.55
CA TYR A 76 -20.12 7.49 22.21
C TYR A 76 -20.97 6.87 23.31
N LYS A 77 -22.21 6.51 22.98
CA LYS A 77 -23.16 5.89 23.89
C LYS A 77 -23.73 4.62 23.26
N ARG A 78 -23.41 3.46 23.85
CA ARG A 78 -23.85 2.14 23.33
C ARG A 78 -25.36 1.99 23.45
N VAL A 79 -26.01 1.53 22.37
CA VAL A 79 -27.40 1.08 22.42
C VAL A 79 -27.52 -0.26 23.17
N LYS A 80 -28.74 -0.62 23.55
CA LYS A 80 -29.02 -1.92 24.19
C LYS A 80 -28.87 -3.05 23.18
N ASP A 81 -29.51 -2.93 22.01
CA ASP A 81 -29.42 -3.84 20.88
C ASP A 81 -29.00 -3.08 19.62
N ASN A 82 -28.03 -3.62 18.87
CA ASN A 82 -27.60 -3.05 17.60
C ASN A 82 -28.72 -3.06 16.54
N ASN A 83 -29.73 -3.94 16.70
CA ASN A 83 -30.91 -3.96 15.84
C ASN A 83 -31.78 -2.69 15.98
N ASP A 84 -31.65 -1.95 17.08
CA ASP A 84 -32.38 -0.70 17.31
C ASP A 84 -31.81 0.48 16.48
N ILE A 85 -30.68 0.27 15.80
CA ILE A 85 -30.00 1.33 15.06
C ILE A 85 -30.70 1.59 13.72
N VAL A 86 -31.22 2.80 13.57
CA VAL A 86 -31.78 3.30 12.31
C VAL A 86 -30.85 4.35 11.71
N PHE A 87 -30.30 4.04 10.54
CA PHE A 87 -29.54 4.99 9.73
C PHE A 87 -30.48 5.84 8.87
N SER A 88 -30.18 7.14 8.75
CA SER A 88 -30.82 8.01 7.76
C SER A 88 -30.42 7.60 6.34
N ASP A 89 -31.13 8.10 5.32
CA ASP A 89 -30.79 7.81 3.93
C ASP A 89 -29.41 8.34 3.53
N VAL A 90 -29.00 9.49 4.08
CA VAL A 90 -27.65 10.05 3.89
C VAL A 90 -26.60 9.10 4.50
N GLU A 91 -26.84 8.59 5.71
CA GLU A 91 -25.92 7.66 6.37
C GLU A 91 -25.80 6.35 5.60
N LYS A 92 -26.92 5.78 5.14
CA LYS A 92 -26.93 4.55 4.32
C LYS A 92 -26.13 4.74 3.03
N GLN A 93 -26.30 5.85 2.34
CA GLN A 93 -25.57 6.15 1.12
C GLN A 93 -24.06 6.29 1.37
N ASN A 94 -23.67 6.97 2.45
CA ASN A 94 -22.26 7.13 2.82
C ASN A 94 -21.62 5.79 3.24
N ILE A 95 -22.33 4.98 4.04
CA ILE A 95 -21.88 3.63 4.41
C ILE A 95 -21.66 2.80 3.15
N LYS A 96 -22.63 2.81 2.21
CA LYS A 96 -22.52 2.07 0.95
C LYS A 96 -21.30 2.53 0.14
N LEU A 97 -21.09 3.85 0.01
CA LEU A 97 -19.93 4.39 -0.68
C LEU A 97 -18.60 3.89 -0.09
N PHE A 98 -18.46 3.91 1.24
CA PHE A 98 -17.25 3.45 1.92
C PHE A 98 -17.02 1.95 1.76
N GLN A 99 -18.09 1.15 1.84
CA GLN A 99 -18.04 -0.30 1.67
C GLN A 99 -17.70 -0.68 0.23
N ASP A 100 -18.35 -0.08 -0.77
CA ASP A 100 -18.07 -0.31 -2.18
C ASP A 100 -16.62 0.05 -2.52
N ARG A 101 -16.13 1.20 -2.04
CA ARG A 101 -14.73 1.61 -2.24
C ARG A 101 -13.77 0.64 -1.56
N THR A 102 -14.11 0.15 -0.38
CA THR A 102 -13.30 -0.87 0.34
C THR A 102 -13.21 -2.16 -0.45
N LEU A 103 -14.33 -2.65 -0.99
CA LEU A 103 -14.38 -3.87 -1.81
C LEU A 103 -13.57 -3.70 -3.09
N TYR A 104 -13.70 -2.56 -3.77
CA TYR A 104 -12.90 -2.23 -4.93
C TYR A 104 -11.40 -2.33 -4.64
N LEU A 105 -10.92 -1.65 -3.58
CA LEU A 105 -9.50 -1.65 -3.23
C LEU A 105 -8.99 -3.04 -2.84
N LYS A 106 -9.83 -3.89 -2.21
CA LYS A 106 -9.48 -5.28 -1.92
C LYS A 106 -9.30 -6.08 -3.20
N GLY A 107 -10.22 -5.94 -4.16
CA GLY A 107 -10.10 -6.57 -5.47
C GLY A 107 -8.84 -6.14 -6.22
N GLU A 108 -8.46 -4.86 -6.16
CA GLU A 108 -7.21 -4.37 -6.77
C GLU A 108 -5.96 -4.98 -6.11
N ARG A 109 -5.96 -5.12 -4.77
CA ARG A 109 -4.87 -5.82 -4.07
C ARG A 109 -4.79 -7.30 -4.48
N GLU A 110 -5.91 -7.99 -4.59
CA GLU A 110 -5.96 -9.39 -5.01
C GLU A 110 -5.44 -9.58 -6.43
N LYS A 111 -5.80 -8.69 -7.37
CA LYS A 111 -5.27 -8.69 -8.74
C LYS A 111 -3.75 -8.49 -8.75
N LEU A 112 -3.24 -7.52 -7.99
CA LEU A 112 -1.80 -7.29 -7.88
C LEU A 112 -1.08 -8.54 -7.34
N LEU A 113 -1.58 -9.14 -6.26
CA LEU A 113 -0.98 -10.37 -5.71
C LEU A 113 -1.03 -11.53 -6.71
N ALA A 114 -2.07 -11.63 -7.53
CA ALA A 114 -2.15 -12.61 -8.61
C ALA A 114 -1.10 -12.35 -9.70
N GLU A 115 -0.93 -11.11 -10.15
CA GLU A 115 0.12 -10.73 -11.11
C GLU A 115 1.52 -11.06 -10.56
N LEU A 116 1.77 -10.80 -9.28
CA LEU A 116 3.05 -11.11 -8.63
C LEU A 116 3.31 -12.62 -8.54
N LYS A 117 2.27 -13.44 -8.32
CA LYS A 117 2.39 -14.90 -8.38
C LYS A 117 2.77 -15.38 -9.78
N VAL A 118 2.15 -14.81 -10.82
CA VAL A 118 2.48 -15.14 -12.22
C VAL A 118 3.90 -14.68 -12.57
N LEU A 119 4.30 -13.47 -12.14
CA LEU A 119 5.66 -12.96 -12.32
C LEU A 119 6.67 -13.92 -11.68
N LYS A 120 6.46 -14.29 -10.42
CA LYS A 120 7.28 -15.28 -9.71
C LYS A 120 7.37 -16.57 -10.51
N GLN A 121 6.25 -17.16 -10.92
CA GLN A 121 6.25 -18.39 -11.72
C GLN A 121 7.08 -18.25 -13.00
N TYR A 122 6.93 -17.16 -13.75
CA TYR A 122 7.64 -16.95 -15.01
C TYR A 122 9.13 -16.71 -14.82
N VAL A 123 9.54 -15.98 -13.77
CA VAL A 123 10.96 -15.80 -13.44
C VAL A 123 11.59 -17.14 -13.05
N LEU A 124 10.93 -17.92 -12.19
CA LEU A 124 11.47 -19.21 -11.72
C LEU A 124 11.60 -20.23 -12.86
N ALA A 125 10.63 -20.25 -13.78
CA ALA A 125 10.61 -21.10 -14.98
C ALA A 125 11.44 -20.55 -16.14
N ASP A 126 12.13 -19.42 -15.97
CA ASP A 126 12.93 -18.76 -17.00
C ASP A 126 12.16 -18.39 -18.30
N ASN A 127 10.84 -18.19 -18.18
CA ASN A 127 9.93 -17.98 -19.31
C ASN A 127 10.08 -16.58 -19.93
N GLN A 128 11.05 -16.42 -20.84
CA GLN A 128 11.36 -15.15 -21.50
C GLN A 128 10.14 -14.55 -22.25
N GLN A 129 9.42 -15.39 -23.00
CA GLN A 129 8.30 -14.92 -23.83
C GLN A 129 7.15 -14.39 -22.96
N GLY A 130 6.83 -15.09 -21.87
CA GLY A 130 5.83 -14.64 -20.90
C GLY A 130 6.24 -13.36 -20.17
N LEU A 131 7.52 -13.25 -19.77
CA LEU A 131 8.07 -12.05 -19.14
C LEU A 131 8.00 -10.83 -20.06
N SER A 132 8.36 -11.00 -21.33
CA SER A 132 8.32 -9.93 -22.32
C SER A 132 6.88 -9.51 -22.65
N SER A 133 6.01 -10.46 -22.97
CA SER A 133 4.62 -10.16 -23.40
C SER A 133 3.73 -9.64 -22.26
N ARG A 134 3.79 -10.27 -21.07
CA ARG A 134 2.90 -9.92 -19.94
C ARG A 134 3.44 -8.74 -19.14
N PHE A 135 4.74 -8.75 -18.81
CA PHE A 135 5.33 -7.79 -17.88
C PHE A 135 6.20 -6.73 -18.56
N ALA A 136 6.37 -6.75 -19.89
CA ALA A 136 7.31 -5.88 -20.61
C ALA A 136 8.76 -5.98 -20.07
N TYR A 137 9.13 -7.14 -19.51
CA TYR A 137 10.45 -7.37 -18.94
C TYR A 137 11.35 -8.11 -19.93
N SER A 138 12.55 -7.58 -20.16
CA SER A 138 13.60 -8.23 -20.96
C SER A 138 14.82 -8.50 -20.07
N LYS A 139 15.33 -9.73 -20.12
CA LYS A 139 16.51 -10.11 -19.34
C LYS A 139 17.73 -9.32 -19.79
N THR A 140 18.52 -8.83 -18.84
CA THR A 140 19.92 -8.49 -19.10
C THR A 140 20.81 -9.56 -18.47
N LYS A 141 22.01 -9.81 -19.03
CA LYS A 141 22.78 -11.02 -18.70
C LYS A 141 23.20 -11.14 -17.23
N ASN A 142 23.18 -10.05 -16.45
CA ASN A 142 23.79 -10.05 -15.11
C ASN A 142 22.79 -9.88 -13.95
N ASP A 143 21.61 -9.27 -14.15
CA ASP A 143 20.64 -9.00 -13.07
C ASP A 143 19.67 -10.15 -12.83
N PHE A 144 19.24 -10.84 -13.90
CA PHE A 144 18.14 -11.80 -13.85
C PHE A 144 18.34 -12.93 -12.82
N GLN A 145 19.57 -13.41 -12.65
CA GLN A 145 19.87 -14.44 -11.65
C GLN A 145 19.56 -13.99 -10.21
N PHE A 146 19.73 -12.70 -9.91
CA PHE A 146 19.46 -12.14 -8.59
C PHE A 146 17.97 -11.88 -8.39
N LEU A 147 17.25 -11.48 -9.45
CA LEU A 147 15.78 -11.42 -9.44
C LEU A 147 15.19 -12.80 -9.14
N LYS A 148 15.75 -13.85 -9.76
CA LYS A 148 15.36 -15.24 -9.49
C LYS A 148 15.58 -15.59 -8.02
N LYS A 149 16.78 -15.35 -7.47
CA LYS A 149 17.07 -15.56 -6.03
C LYS A 149 16.11 -14.81 -5.11
N ALA A 150 15.78 -13.56 -5.42
CA ALA A 150 14.78 -12.78 -4.67
C ALA A 150 13.41 -13.45 -4.68
N LEU A 151 12.90 -13.78 -5.86
CA LEU A 151 11.56 -14.35 -5.99
C LEU A 151 11.44 -15.79 -5.48
N GLU A 152 12.53 -16.57 -5.45
CA GLU A 152 12.55 -17.87 -4.77
C GLU A 152 12.23 -17.73 -3.28
N LYS A 153 12.82 -16.73 -2.63
CA LYS A 153 12.75 -16.49 -1.19
C LYS A 153 11.53 -15.71 -0.74
N VAL A 154 11.04 -14.77 -1.56
CA VAL A 154 9.87 -13.94 -1.22
C VAL A 154 8.58 -14.77 -1.21
N SER A 155 7.82 -14.69 -0.11
CA SER A 155 6.46 -15.25 -0.02
C SER A 155 5.42 -14.20 -0.39
N ILE A 156 4.78 -14.36 -1.55
CA ILE A 156 3.71 -13.45 -2.01
C ILE A 156 2.44 -13.60 -1.14
N GLY A 157 2.24 -14.77 -0.52
CA GLY A 157 1.10 -15.02 0.37
C GLY A 157 1.19 -14.29 1.70
N ASP A 158 2.41 -13.98 2.15
CA ASP A 158 2.68 -13.36 3.45
C ASP A 158 2.91 -11.84 3.36
N ILE A 159 2.55 -11.22 2.22
CA ILE A 159 2.62 -9.78 2.06
C ILE A 159 1.52 -9.14 2.91
N ASN A 160 1.95 -8.37 3.91
CA ASN A 160 1.05 -7.67 4.82
C ASN A 160 0.90 -6.21 4.42
N TRP A 161 -0.35 -5.73 4.44
CA TRP A 161 -0.71 -4.36 4.05
C TRP A 161 -0.91 -3.47 5.27
N PHE A 162 -0.41 -2.25 5.17
CA PHE A 162 -0.72 -1.14 6.07
C PHE A 162 -1.02 0.10 5.23
N LYS A 163 -2.29 0.55 5.24
CA LYS A 163 -2.77 1.63 4.37
C LYS A 163 -2.40 1.40 2.88
N HIS A 164 -1.61 2.28 2.27
CA HIS A 164 -1.18 2.17 0.86
C HIS A 164 0.13 1.40 0.69
N LYS A 165 0.72 0.90 1.77
CA LYS A 165 2.00 0.21 1.76
C LYS A 165 1.80 -1.27 2.04
N ALA A 166 2.66 -2.09 1.47
CA ALA A 166 2.79 -3.49 1.84
C ALA A 166 4.26 -3.90 1.79
N LYS A 167 4.63 -4.87 2.61
CA LYS A 167 6.00 -5.38 2.62
C LYS A 167 6.03 -6.85 2.96
N TYR A 168 6.97 -7.56 2.35
CA TYR A 168 7.52 -8.81 2.84
C TYR A 168 9.04 -8.73 2.77
N GLU A 169 9.74 -9.20 3.79
CA GLU A 169 11.19 -9.25 3.82
C GLU A 169 11.66 -10.47 4.60
N MET A 170 12.66 -11.13 4.07
CA MET A 170 13.37 -12.22 4.73
C MET A 170 14.86 -11.92 4.67
N THR A 171 15.51 -11.99 5.83
CA THR A 171 16.96 -11.89 5.95
C THR A 171 17.51 -13.23 6.39
N ILE A 172 18.58 -13.67 5.72
CA ILE A 172 19.27 -14.92 6.01
C ILE A 172 20.72 -14.56 6.29
N ASP A 173 21.21 -14.96 7.46
CA ASP A 173 22.62 -15.05 7.79
C ASP A 173 23.02 -16.52 7.64
N ASP A 174 23.85 -16.84 6.65
CA ASP A 174 24.33 -18.20 6.40
C ASP A 174 25.67 -18.51 7.10
N GLY A 175 26.14 -17.60 7.96
CA GLY A 175 27.41 -17.67 8.66
C GLY A 175 28.59 -17.12 7.88
N ASP A 176 28.45 -16.96 6.56
CA ASP A 176 29.42 -16.25 5.72
C ASP A 176 28.89 -14.86 5.34
N PHE A 177 27.63 -14.77 4.93
CA PHE A 177 26.99 -13.56 4.43
C PHE A 177 25.61 -13.33 5.05
N VAL A 178 25.28 -12.04 5.23
CA VAL A 178 23.91 -11.60 5.52
C VAL A 178 23.25 -11.13 4.23
N ARG A 179 22.14 -11.74 3.83
CA ARG A 179 21.40 -11.39 2.61
C ARG A 179 19.93 -11.13 2.92
N ALA A 180 19.40 -10.06 2.34
CA ALA A 180 17.99 -9.70 2.46
C ALA A 180 17.26 -9.78 1.11
N TYR A 181 16.06 -10.36 1.15
CA TYR A 181 15.17 -10.55 0.02
C TYR A 181 13.84 -9.91 0.35
N SER A 182 13.38 -8.95 -0.45
CA SER A 182 12.13 -8.25 -0.12
C SER A 182 11.31 -7.85 -1.32
N ILE A 183 10.04 -7.59 -1.03
CA ILE A 183 9.12 -6.92 -1.93
C ILE A 183 8.43 -5.80 -1.15
N ASP A 184 8.54 -4.59 -1.67
CA ASP A 184 7.89 -3.40 -1.14
C ASP A 184 6.83 -2.93 -2.14
N ILE A 185 5.63 -2.63 -1.65
CA ILE A 185 4.55 -2.06 -2.44
C ILE A 185 4.18 -0.71 -1.83
N ASN A 186 4.06 0.33 -2.65
CA ASN A 186 3.60 1.66 -2.23
C ASN A 186 2.72 2.28 -3.32
N GLY A 187 1.42 2.25 -3.12
CA GLY A 187 0.45 2.60 -4.17
C GLY A 187 0.56 1.62 -5.36
N SER A 188 0.76 2.15 -6.57
CA SER A 188 0.97 1.37 -7.79
C SER A 188 2.39 0.80 -7.90
N LYS A 189 3.35 1.36 -7.17
CA LYS A 189 4.76 0.98 -7.31
C LYS A 189 5.06 -0.29 -6.54
N VAL A 190 5.71 -1.24 -7.22
CA VAL A 190 6.23 -2.48 -6.62
C VAL A 190 7.73 -2.54 -6.82
N VAL A 191 8.47 -2.88 -5.77
CA VAL A 191 9.93 -2.97 -5.80
C VAL A 191 10.34 -4.32 -5.22
N ILE A 192 10.96 -5.16 -6.04
CA ILE A 192 11.58 -6.41 -5.59
C ILE A 192 13.05 -6.14 -5.34
N LYS A 193 13.59 -6.63 -4.24
CA LYS A 193 14.95 -6.34 -3.80
C LYS A 193 15.76 -7.60 -3.50
N PHE A 194 17.04 -7.53 -3.84
CA PHE A 194 18.07 -8.46 -3.37
C PHE A 194 19.23 -7.63 -2.83
N ASN A 195 19.55 -7.79 -1.55
CA ASN A 195 20.64 -7.08 -0.90
C ASN A 195 21.64 -8.09 -0.35
N ASN A 196 22.92 -7.95 -0.71
CA ASN A 196 24.03 -8.52 0.03
C ASN A 196 24.50 -7.48 1.05
N GLN A 197 24.36 -7.76 2.33
CA GLN A 197 24.65 -6.83 3.44
C GLN A 197 26.04 -7.05 4.03
N GLY A 198 26.92 -7.76 3.30
CA GLY A 198 28.27 -8.08 3.74
C GLY A 198 28.36 -9.37 4.55
N GLY A 199 29.44 -9.50 5.31
CA GLY A 199 29.77 -10.68 6.10
C GLY A 199 28.84 -10.90 7.29
N SER A 200 28.73 -12.15 7.70
CA SER A 200 28.12 -12.52 8.99
C SER A 200 28.90 -11.90 10.15
N ARG A 201 28.22 -11.67 11.28
CA ARG A 201 28.85 -11.23 12.54
C ARG A 201 29.10 -12.36 13.52
N LEU A 202 28.91 -13.62 13.12
CA LEU A 202 29.10 -14.77 14.00
C LEU A 202 30.55 -14.91 14.51
N ASP A 203 31.53 -14.38 13.78
CA ASP A 203 32.96 -14.47 14.07
C ASP A 203 33.57 -13.22 14.74
N GLU A 204 32.81 -12.10 14.84
CA GLU A 204 33.29 -10.78 15.29
C GLU A 204 33.91 -10.77 16.70
N GLN A 205 33.74 -11.82 17.51
CA GLN A 205 34.23 -11.84 18.89
C GLN A 205 35.49 -12.67 19.15
N ASN A 206 36.05 -13.48 18.22
CA ASN A 206 37.23 -14.29 18.58
C ASN A 206 37.97 -15.06 17.46
N THR A 207 37.93 -14.65 16.19
CA THR A 207 38.69 -15.37 15.16
C THR A 207 40.01 -14.68 14.83
N MET A 208 41.07 -15.48 14.69
CA MET A 208 42.38 -15.03 14.17
C MET A 208 42.32 -14.69 12.67
N TYR A 209 41.23 -15.10 12.00
CA TYR A 209 40.96 -14.92 10.58
C TYR A 209 39.53 -14.38 10.42
N PRO A 210 39.30 -13.09 10.67
CA PRO A 210 38.00 -12.48 10.42
C PRO A 210 37.64 -12.61 8.95
N THR A 211 36.37 -12.90 8.68
CA THR A 211 35.91 -13.11 7.31
C THR A 211 35.70 -11.76 6.62
N ASP A 212 36.65 -11.33 5.79
CA ASP A 212 36.63 -10.04 5.07
C ASP A 212 35.62 -10.01 3.89
N TYR A 213 34.37 -10.40 4.13
CA TYR A 213 33.31 -10.34 3.13
C TYR A 213 32.64 -8.95 3.09
N ASN A 214 33.37 -7.94 2.62
CA ASN A 214 32.88 -6.55 2.57
C ASN A 214 32.16 -6.18 1.26
N ASN A 215 31.71 -7.16 0.47
CA ASN A 215 31.03 -6.88 -0.80
C ASN A 215 29.53 -6.62 -0.58
N GLU A 216 29.21 -5.40 -0.18
CA GLU A 216 27.84 -4.92 -0.05
C GLU A 216 27.31 -4.48 -1.41
N PHE A 217 26.12 -4.95 -1.78
CA PHE A 217 25.42 -4.45 -2.96
C PHE A 217 23.92 -4.68 -2.82
N ALA A 218 23.16 -3.85 -3.51
CA ALA A 218 21.71 -3.90 -3.52
C ALA A 218 21.18 -3.76 -4.94
N TYR A 219 20.23 -4.62 -5.27
CA TYR A 219 19.57 -4.67 -6.56
C TYR A 219 18.07 -4.46 -6.39
N TRP A 220 17.49 -3.63 -7.26
CA TRP A 220 16.07 -3.28 -7.20
C TRP A 220 15.44 -3.41 -8.59
N TRP A 221 14.40 -4.23 -8.68
CA TRP A 221 13.54 -4.30 -9.87
C TRP A 221 12.23 -3.57 -9.57
N ILE A 222 11.97 -2.53 -10.34
CA ILE A 222 10.82 -1.66 -10.15
C ILE A 222 9.77 -1.99 -11.20
N PHE A 223 8.56 -2.20 -10.70
CA PHE A 223 7.36 -2.42 -11.49
C PHE A 223 6.29 -1.42 -11.09
N GLU A 224 5.35 -1.20 -11.98
CA GLU A 224 4.16 -0.40 -11.75
C GLU A 224 2.91 -1.22 -12.07
N PHE A 225 1.90 -1.10 -11.21
CA PHE A 225 0.62 -1.77 -11.33
C PHE A 225 -0.49 -0.76 -11.60
N ASP A 226 -1.09 -0.88 -12.79
CA ASP A 226 -2.31 -0.19 -13.19
C ASP A 226 -3.19 -1.17 -13.98
N GLY A 227 -3.92 -2.01 -13.27
CA GLY A 227 -4.68 -3.15 -13.83
C GLY A 227 -3.82 -4.31 -14.35
N ALA A 228 -2.59 -4.04 -14.80
CA ALA A 228 -1.57 -5.01 -15.15
C ALA A 228 -0.22 -4.58 -14.55
N LEU A 229 0.59 -5.57 -14.15
CA LEU A 229 1.93 -5.30 -13.63
C LEU A 229 2.92 -5.16 -14.80
N LYS A 230 3.65 -4.05 -14.84
CA LYS A 230 4.63 -3.77 -15.90
C LYS A 230 5.97 -3.40 -15.30
N TYR A 231 7.04 -3.91 -15.89
CA TYR A 231 8.39 -3.56 -15.54
C TYR A 231 8.68 -2.10 -15.94
N VAL A 232 9.36 -1.38 -15.06
CA VAL A 232 9.75 0.01 -15.27
C VAL A 232 11.25 0.12 -15.46
N LYS A 233 12.03 -0.32 -14.48
CA LYS A 233 13.50 -0.22 -14.51
C LYS A 233 14.18 -1.11 -13.48
N PHE A 234 15.50 -1.20 -13.62
CA PHE A 234 16.42 -1.83 -12.69
C PHE A 234 17.37 -0.78 -12.14
N ASP A 235 17.54 -0.74 -10.82
CA ASP A 235 18.50 0.12 -10.13
C ASP A 235 19.47 -0.76 -9.32
N VAL A 236 20.71 -0.27 -9.15
CA VAL A 236 21.78 -0.94 -8.38
C VAL A 236 22.50 0.07 -7.49
N ALA A 237 22.93 -0.39 -6.31
CA ALA A 237 23.96 0.25 -5.49
C ALA A 237 24.98 -0.79 -5.03
N GLY A 238 26.22 -0.35 -4.80
CA GLY A 238 27.35 -1.14 -4.32
C GLY A 238 28.60 -0.28 -4.25
#